data_AF-A0A7X6IAD6-F1
#
_entry.id   AF-A0A7X6IAD6-F1
#
_cell.length_a   1.000
_cell.length_b   1.000
_cell.length_c   1.000
_cell.angle_alpha   90.00
_cell.angle_beta   90.00
_cell.angle_gamma   90.00
#
_symmetry.space_group_name_H-M   'P 1'
#
loop_
_entity.id
_entity.type
_entity.pdbx_description
1 polymer ?
#
loop_
_entity_poly.entity_id
_entity_poly.type
_entity_poly.pdbx_seq_one_letter_code
_entity_poly.pdbx_strand_id
1 'polypeptide(L)'
;MMQTSSGGIVLDESVPSLFSEVAKIVRDEIDLLEVSSRCRVNPTTLRKILEARPISHYAEKKIRAGLGFAPSPGEGVSNRPSTVTRLRELHRLYREKGTLAAVGRETGLSRERVRQLLVRGAKIGLFEYAPLFPSLPSKEKILDDYRTWLKLDAVAEANRLSMTALRRLQRLYRITPEELAAVRNDRRRRECIDRYLVLAEGIGHHPTTTELQRLKEGRSLQWQIRKRWGSFDAFRRELKIPSP
;
A
#
# COMPACT_ATOMS: atom_id res chain seq x y z
N MET A 1 47.03 -70.93 -24.03
CA MET A 1 46.26 -70.00 -24.90
C MET A 1 44.92 -69.75 -24.22
N MET A 2 44.76 -68.61 -23.56
CA MET A 2 43.45 -68.13 -23.14
C MET A 2 43.34 -66.67 -23.58
N GLN A 3 42.54 -66.46 -24.62
CA GLN A 3 42.17 -65.13 -25.09
C GLN A 3 41.10 -64.59 -24.15
N THR A 4 41.41 -63.53 -23.42
CA THR A 4 40.42 -62.71 -22.73
C THR A 4 39.93 -61.64 -23.71
N SER A 5 38.71 -61.84 -24.19
CA SER A 5 37.95 -60.88 -24.98
C SER A 5 37.66 -59.63 -24.15
N SER A 6 38.31 -58.52 -24.51
CA SER A 6 38.02 -57.18 -24.01
C SER A 6 36.69 -56.72 -24.60
N GLY A 7 35.65 -56.74 -23.79
CA GLY A 7 34.36 -56.11 -24.09
C GLY A 7 34.51 -54.60 -24.00
N GLY A 8 34.73 -53.95 -25.13
CA GLY A 8 34.66 -52.50 -25.26
C GLY A 8 33.25 -52.04 -24.93
N ILE A 9 33.12 -51.24 -23.87
CA ILE A 9 31.91 -50.47 -23.58
C ILE A 9 31.80 -49.43 -24.69
N VAL A 10 30.85 -49.65 -25.59
CA VAL A 10 30.41 -48.64 -26.56
C VAL A 10 29.81 -47.50 -25.76
N LEU A 11 30.53 -46.38 -25.66
CA LEU A 11 29.95 -45.12 -25.21
C LEU A 11 28.96 -44.68 -26.29
N ASP A 12 27.67 -44.83 -25.99
CA ASP A 12 26.56 -44.33 -26.79
C ASP A 12 26.65 -42.80 -26.86
N GLU A 13 27.28 -42.29 -27.92
CA GLU A 13 27.50 -40.85 -28.20
C GLU A 13 26.20 -40.10 -28.59
N SER A 14 25.02 -40.71 -28.47
CA SER A 14 23.77 -40.10 -28.93
C SER A 14 22.97 -39.34 -27.86
N VAL A 15 23.35 -39.43 -26.58
CA VAL A 15 22.59 -38.77 -25.51
C VAL A 15 23.01 -37.30 -25.43
N PRO A 16 22.14 -36.33 -25.78
CA PRO A 16 22.49 -34.93 -25.69
C PRO A 16 22.87 -34.60 -24.25
N SER A 17 23.95 -33.83 -24.08
CA SER A 17 24.37 -33.38 -22.76
C SER A 17 23.22 -32.61 -22.12
N LEU A 18 22.84 -32.99 -20.89
CA LEU A 18 21.78 -32.34 -20.10
C LEU A 18 21.98 -30.83 -20.02
N PHE A 19 23.24 -30.38 -20.02
CA PHE A 19 23.60 -28.97 -20.12
C PHE A 19 23.03 -28.31 -21.38
N SER A 20 23.25 -28.90 -22.55
CA SER A 20 22.80 -28.35 -23.83
C SER A 20 21.27 -28.28 -23.93
N GLU A 21 20.58 -29.24 -23.32
CA GLU A 21 19.11 -29.30 -23.30
C GLU A 21 18.55 -28.22 -22.38
N VAL A 22 19.06 -28.10 -21.15
CA VAL A 22 18.62 -27.09 -20.19
C VAL A 22 18.97 -25.69 -20.68
N ALA A 23 20.14 -25.49 -21.28
CA ALA A 23 20.58 -24.19 -21.82
C ALA A 23 19.75 -23.72 -23.03
N LYS A 24 19.18 -24.64 -23.83
CA LYS A 24 18.26 -24.27 -24.93
C LYS A 24 16.93 -23.74 -24.42
N ILE A 25 16.47 -24.24 -23.27
CA ILE A 25 15.15 -23.95 -22.71
C ILE A 25 15.22 -22.78 -21.73
N VAL A 26 16.27 -22.68 -20.91
CA VAL A 26 16.42 -21.65 -19.88
C VAL A 26 17.21 -20.47 -20.41
N ARG A 27 16.52 -19.39 -20.82
CA ARG A 27 17.15 -18.16 -21.30
C ARG A 27 17.19 -17.07 -20.24
N ASP A 28 16.20 -17.06 -19.36
CA ASP A 28 16.09 -16.12 -18.27
C ASP A 28 15.69 -16.78 -16.93
N GLU A 29 15.55 -15.96 -15.88
CA GLU A 29 15.17 -16.43 -14.54
C GLU A 29 13.70 -16.90 -14.48
N ILE A 30 12.84 -16.49 -15.42
CA ILE A 30 11.45 -16.94 -15.53
C ILE A 30 11.44 -18.37 -16.05
N ASP A 31 12.15 -18.64 -17.15
CA ASP A 31 12.31 -19.97 -17.73
C ASP A 31 12.91 -20.93 -16.70
N LEU A 32 13.92 -20.48 -15.95
CA LEU A 32 14.53 -21.26 -14.87
C LEU A 32 13.47 -21.71 -13.85
N LEU A 33 12.57 -20.82 -13.45
CA LEU A 33 11.50 -21.13 -12.50
C LEU A 33 10.46 -22.06 -13.10
N GLU A 34 10.09 -21.88 -14.36
CA GLU A 34 9.13 -22.76 -15.05
C GLU A 34 9.69 -24.17 -15.23
N VAL A 35 10.92 -24.29 -15.72
CA VAL A 35 11.61 -25.57 -15.91
C VAL A 35 11.84 -26.26 -14.57
N SER A 36 12.21 -25.52 -13.51
CA SER A 36 12.37 -26.09 -12.16
C SER A 36 11.07 -26.68 -11.63
N SER A 37 9.95 -25.97 -11.86
CA SER A 37 8.62 -26.40 -11.45
C SER A 37 8.18 -27.64 -12.22
N ARG A 38 8.41 -27.65 -13.55
CA ARG A 38 8.11 -28.79 -14.43
C ARG A 38 8.90 -30.04 -14.04
N CYS A 39 10.18 -29.87 -13.73
CA CYS A 39 11.10 -30.96 -13.37
C CYS A 39 11.05 -31.35 -11.89
N ARG A 40 10.27 -30.64 -11.06
CA ARG A 40 10.17 -30.84 -9.60
C ARG A 40 11.54 -30.83 -8.89
N VAL A 41 12.43 -29.95 -9.33
CA VAL A 41 13.76 -29.74 -8.74
C VAL A 41 13.90 -28.29 -8.27
N ASN A 42 14.82 -28.04 -7.34
CA ASN A 42 15.13 -26.68 -6.94
C ASN A 42 15.77 -25.91 -8.11
N PRO A 43 15.46 -24.60 -8.28
CA PRO A 43 16.12 -23.76 -9.29
C PRO A 43 17.65 -23.77 -9.19
N THR A 44 18.19 -23.89 -7.97
CA THR A 44 19.63 -24.01 -7.73
C THR A 44 20.25 -25.25 -8.36
N THR A 45 19.49 -26.35 -8.45
CA THR A 45 19.94 -27.58 -9.13
C THR A 45 20.06 -27.37 -10.64
N LEU A 46 19.13 -26.63 -11.25
CA LEU A 46 19.22 -26.25 -12.66
C LEU A 46 20.37 -25.27 -12.92
N ARG A 47 20.60 -24.31 -12.00
CA ARG A 47 21.77 -23.42 -12.10
C ARG A 47 23.09 -24.18 -12.07
N LYS A 48 23.21 -25.21 -11.22
CA LYS A 48 24.41 -26.07 -11.21
C LYS A 48 24.67 -26.69 -12.58
N ILE A 49 23.62 -27.17 -13.25
CA ILE A 49 23.75 -27.69 -14.62
C ILE A 49 24.24 -26.58 -15.56
N LEU A 50 23.59 -25.41 -15.55
CA LEU A 50 23.98 -24.25 -16.38
C LEU A 50 25.40 -23.72 -16.09
N GLU A 51 25.95 -24.01 -14.90
CA GLU A 51 27.33 -23.69 -14.51
C GLU A 51 28.31 -24.86 -14.79
N ALA A 52 27.87 -25.89 -15.52
CA ALA A 52 28.62 -27.12 -15.79
C ALA A 52 29.12 -27.86 -14.54
N ARG A 53 28.42 -27.70 -13.41
CA ARG A 53 28.73 -28.36 -12.14
C ARG A 53 28.01 -29.71 -12.02
N PRO A 54 28.64 -30.71 -11.39
CA PRO A 54 28.02 -32.02 -11.21
C PRO A 54 26.80 -31.93 -10.29
N ILE A 55 25.77 -32.69 -10.63
CA ILE A 55 24.56 -32.91 -9.82
C ILE A 55 24.42 -34.39 -9.51
N SER A 56 23.57 -34.73 -8.54
CA SER A 56 23.32 -36.14 -8.22
C SER A 56 22.60 -36.83 -9.37
N HIS A 57 22.93 -38.11 -9.61
CA HIS A 57 22.29 -38.95 -10.62
C HIS A 57 20.76 -38.99 -10.48
N TYR A 58 20.25 -38.94 -9.25
CA TYR A 58 18.81 -38.85 -8.97
C TYR A 58 18.18 -37.54 -9.47
N ALA A 59 18.87 -36.40 -9.31
CA ALA A 59 18.41 -35.11 -9.81
C ALA A 59 18.42 -35.06 -11.34
N GLU A 60 19.45 -35.61 -11.98
CA GLU A 60 19.53 -35.74 -13.43
C GLU A 60 18.37 -36.57 -13.99
N LYS A 61 18.10 -37.75 -13.40
CA LYS A 61 16.98 -38.61 -13.81
C LYS A 61 15.64 -37.89 -13.71
N LYS A 62 15.41 -37.09 -12.66
CA LYS A 62 14.18 -36.27 -12.50
C LYS A 62 14.04 -35.21 -13.58
N ILE A 63 15.14 -34.55 -13.95
CA ILE A 63 15.12 -33.49 -14.95
C ILE A 63 14.86 -34.07 -16.33
N ARG A 64 15.54 -35.16 -16.71
CA ARG A 64 15.27 -35.87 -17.97
C ARG A 64 13.82 -36.33 -18.07
N ALA A 65 13.27 -36.90 -16.99
CA ALA A 65 11.85 -37.27 -16.94
C ALA A 65 10.91 -36.05 -17.08
N GLY A 66 11.19 -34.95 -16.37
CA GLY A 66 10.37 -33.73 -16.43
C GLY A 66 10.41 -33.01 -17.78
N LEU A 67 11.53 -33.12 -18.50
CA LEU A 67 11.70 -32.59 -19.85
C LEU A 67 11.11 -33.52 -20.94
N GLY A 68 10.75 -34.76 -20.59
CA GLY A 68 10.15 -35.73 -21.51
C GLY A 68 11.14 -36.64 -22.23
N PHE A 69 12.40 -36.67 -21.79
CA PHE A 69 13.46 -37.51 -22.38
C PHE A 69 13.53 -38.93 -21.79
N ALA A 70 12.77 -39.20 -20.73
CA ALA A 70 12.70 -40.53 -20.11
C ALA A 70 11.28 -40.79 -19.57
N PRO A 71 10.81 -42.05 -19.54
CA PRO A 71 9.55 -42.40 -18.91
C PRO A 71 9.57 -42.02 -17.43
N SER A 72 8.58 -41.22 -17.02
CA SER A 72 8.49 -40.68 -15.66
C SER A 72 8.20 -41.81 -14.66
N PRO A 73 8.99 -41.96 -13.57
CA PRO A 73 8.60 -42.83 -12.48
C PRO A 73 7.46 -42.14 -11.71
N GLY A 74 6.23 -42.47 -12.07
CA GLY A 74 4.99 -41.98 -11.45
C GLY A 74 4.23 -41.00 -12.32
N GLU A 75 3.32 -41.54 -13.14
CA GLU A 75 2.23 -40.76 -13.74
C GLU A 75 1.30 -40.27 -12.65
N GLY A 76 1.48 -39.01 -12.30
CA GLY A 76 0.50 -38.21 -11.60
C GLY A 76 0.68 -36.81 -12.14
N VAL A 77 -0.16 -36.45 -13.13
CA VAL A 77 -0.25 -35.12 -13.71
C VAL A 77 -0.49 -34.15 -12.56
N SER A 78 0.59 -33.56 -12.07
CA SER A 78 0.51 -32.61 -10.97
C SER A 78 0.08 -31.29 -11.56
N ASN A 79 -1.23 -31.01 -11.46
CA ASN A 79 -1.84 -29.69 -11.70
C ASN A 79 -1.35 -28.62 -10.70
N ARG A 80 -0.12 -28.72 -10.18
CA ARG A 80 0.44 -27.66 -9.34
C ARG A 80 0.71 -26.45 -10.24
N PRO A 81 0.10 -25.28 -9.96
CA PRO A 81 0.39 -24.08 -10.71
C PRO A 81 1.89 -23.78 -10.59
N SER A 82 2.50 -23.39 -11.72
CA SER A 82 3.90 -23.02 -11.74
C SER A 82 4.17 -21.89 -10.75
N THR A 83 5.41 -21.80 -10.25
CA THR A 83 5.82 -20.71 -9.35
C THR A 83 5.49 -19.34 -9.96
N VAL A 84 5.62 -19.21 -11.28
CA VAL A 84 5.30 -18.00 -12.04
C VAL A 84 3.79 -17.70 -12.01
N THR A 85 2.94 -18.70 -12.28
CA THR A 85 1.48 -18.53 -12.20
C THR A 85 1.04 -18.09 -10.82
N ARG A 86 1.63 -18.68 -9.77
CA ARG A 86 1.33 -18.30 -8.38
C ARG A 86 1.73 -16.86 -8.05
N LEU A 87 2.86 -16.38 -8.57
CA LEU A 87 3.30 -15.00 -8.40
C LEU A 87 2.40 -14.00 -9.14
N ARG A 88 1.98 -14.34 -10.36
CA ARG A 88 1.03 -13.51 -11.14
C ARG A 88 -0.33 -13.41 -10.43
N GLU A 89 -0.85 -14.53 -9.94
CA GLU A 89 -2.11 -14.56 -9.19
C GLU A 89 -2.04 -13.69 -7.93
N LEU A 90 -0.94 -13.78 -7.19
CA LEU A 90 -0.74 -13.00 -5.96
C LEU A 90 -0.64 -11.49 -6.25
N HIS A 91 -0.04 -11.11 -7.38
CA HIS A 91 -0.03 -9.73 -7.85
C HIS A 91 -1.41 -9.25 -8.31
N ARG A 92 -2.21 -10.11 -8.97
CA ARG A 92 -3.61 -9.79 -9.32
C ARG A 92 -4.44 -9.49 -8.07
N LEU A 93 -4.38 -10.38 -7.08
CA LEU A 93 -5.04 -10.19 -5.78
C LEU A 93 -4.56 -8.92 -5.06
N TYR A 94 -3.27 -8.59 -5.18
CA TYR A 94 -2.76 -7.33 -4.62
C TYR A 94 -3.36 -6.10 -5.28
N ARG A 95 -3.52 -6.10 -6.61
CA ARG A 95 -4.20 -5.00 -7.33
C ARG A 95 -5.67 -4.89 -6.98
N GLU A 96 -6.37 -6.01 -6.82
CA GLU A 96 -7.79 -6.05 -6.47
C GLU A 96 -8.06 -5.61 -5.03
N LYS A 97 -7.28 -6.10 -4.06
CA LYS A 97 -7.53 -5.86 -2.62
C LYS A 97 -6.79 -4.64 -2.06
N GLY A 98 -5.79 -4.13 -2.78
CA GLY A 98 -4.99 -2.94 -2.42
C GLY A 98 -4.08 -3.06 -1.19
N THR A 99 -4.24 -4.10 -0.35
CA THR A 99 -3.44 -4.25 0.88
C THR A 99 -2.82 -5.65 1.00
N LEU A 100 -1.54 -5.68 1.43
CA LEU A 100 -0.80 -6.93 1.65
C LEU A 100 -1.46 -7.84 2.70
N ALA A 101 -2.11 -7.24 3.71
CA ALA A 101 -2.79 -7.99 4.76
C ALA A 101 -4.06 -8.69 4.25
N ALA A 102 -4.82 -8.05 3.35
CA ALA A 102 -5.98 -8.68 2.74
C ALA A 102 -5.60 -9.86 1.86
N VAL A 103 -4.56 -9.70 1.02
CA VAL A 103 -4.02 -10.79 0.20
C VAL A 103 -3.51 -11.95 1.06
N GLY A 104 -2.86 -11.64 2.18
CA GLY A 104 -2.38 -12.65 3.12
C GLY A 104 -3.52 -13.50 3.71
N ARG A 105 -4.64 -12.87 4.09
CA ARG A 105 -5.82 -13.60 4.60
C ARG A 105 -6.43 -14.53 3.56
N GLU A 106 -6.48 -14.11 2.30
CA GLU A 106 -7.07 -14.89 1.21
C GLU A 106 -6.15 -16.04 0.74
N THR A 107 -4.84 -15.82 0.76
CA THR A 107 -3.86 -16.82 0.32
C THR A 107 -3.31 -17.69 1.45
N GLY A 108 -3.72 -17.45 2.69
CA GLY A 108 -3.21 -18.14 3.88
C GLY A 108 -1.74 -17.81 4.19
N LEU A 109 -1.25 -16.65 3.75
CA LEU A 109 0.14 -16.21 3.92
C LEU A 109 0.24 -15.04 4.90
N SER A 110 1.37 -14.93 5.59
CA SER A 110 1.65 -13.73 6.39
C SER A 110 1.82 -12.51 5.48
N ARG A 111 1.47 -11.31 5.99
CA ARG A 111 1.68 -10.03 5.29
C ARG A 111 3.10 -9.90 4.75
N GLU A 112 4.08 -10.26 5.57
CA GLU A 112 5.49 -10.16 5.20
C GLU A 112 5.85 -11.17 4.11
N ARG A 113 5.27 -12.38 4.16
CA ARG A 113 5.49 -13.38 3.10
C ARG A 113 4.93 -12.92 1.76
N VAL A 114 3.74 -12.32 1.75
CA VAL A 114 3.14 -11.70 0.55
C VAL A 114 4.07 -10.62 -0.01
N ARG A 115 4.58 -9.72 0.86
CA ARG A 115 5.54 -8.69 0.47
C ARG A 115 6.78 -9.28 -0.21
N GLN A 116 7.40 -10.28 0.41
CA GLN A 116 8.59 -10.94 -0.14
C GLN A 116 8.34 -11.58 -1.51
N LEU A 117 7.17 -12.20 -1.70
CA LEU A 117 6.80 -12.80 -2.98
C LEU A 117 6.58 -11.74 -4.07
N LEU A 118 5.91 -10.63 -3.76
CA LEU A 118 5.74 -9.52 -4.70
C LEU A 118 7.08 -8.87 -5.08
N VAL A 119 7.94 -8.60 -4.09
CA VAL A 119 9.29 -8.07 -4.34
C VAL A 119 10.11 -9.05 -5.19
N ARG A 120 10.01 -10.35 -4.92
CA ARG A 120 10.69 -11.37 -5.73
C ARG A 120 10.17 -11.39 -7.16
N GLY A 121 8.86 -11.37 -7.36
CA GLY A 121 8.25 -11.33 -8.70
C GLY A 121 8.71 -10.10 -9.48
N ALA A 122 8.75 -8.94 -8.84
CA ALA A 122 9.23 -7.71 -9.45
C ALA A 122 10.72 -7.74 -9.78
N LYS A 123 11.55 -8.28 -8.89
CA LYS A 123 13.00 -8.45 -9.15
C LYS A 123 13.28 -9.32 -10.38
N ILE A 124 12.42 -10.29 -10.64
CA ILE A 124 12.54 -11.22 -11.77
C ILE A 124 11.91 -10.63 -13.05
N GLY A 125 11.30 -9.44 -12.97
CA GLY A 125 10.67 -8.79 -14.12
C GLY A 125 9.28 -9.33 -14.48
N LEU A 126 8.65 -10.12 -13.60
CA LEU A 126 7.31 -10.67 -13.86
C LEU A 126 6.20 -9.60 -13.86
N PHE A 127 6.39 -8.54 -13.08
CA PHE A 127 5.48 -7.39 -12.97
C PHE A 127 6.17 -6.25 -12.23
N GLU A 128 5.65 -5.03 -12.36
CA GLU A 128 6.07 -3.93 -11.52
C GLU A 128 5.34 -3.98 -10.17
N TYR A 129 6.11 -3.89 -9.09
CA TYR A 129 5.59 -3.77 -7.73
C TYR A 129 6.00 -2.43 -7.14
N ALA A 130 5.12 -1.45 -7.26
CA ALA A 130 5.16 -0.25 -6.43
C ALA A 130 4.32 -0.53 -5.18
N PRO A 131 4.85 -0.30 -3.96
CA PRO A 131 4.01 -0.33 -2.79
C PRO A 131 2.92 0.73 -2.97
N LEU A 132 1.65 0.31 -2.96
CA LEU A 132 0.51 1.21 -2.80
C LEU A 132 0.60 1.80 -1.40
N PHE A 133 1.45 2.80 -1.21
CA PHE A 133 1.31 3.70 -0.10
C PHE A 133 0.01 4.46 -0.36
N PRO A 134 -1.00 4.40 0.53
CA PRO A 134 -2.04 5.41 0.47
C PRO A 134 -1.30 6.74 0.52
N SER A 135 -1.45 7.55 -0.52
CA SER A 135 -0.82 8.87 -0.58
C SER A 135 -1.13 9.57 0.74
N LEU A 136 -0.10 9.74 1.57
CA LEU A 136 -0.31 10.34 2.88
C LEU A 136 -0.91 11.72 2.63
N PRO A 137 -2.01 12.08 3.31
CA PRO A 137 -2.60 13.39 3.11
C PRO A 137 -1.55 14.46 3.46
N SER A 138 -1.53 15.54 2.67
CA SER A 138 -0.63 16.66 2.92
C SER A 138 -1.02 17.37 4.21
N LYS A 139 -0.10 18.19 4.74
CA LYS A 139 -0.38 19.01 5.94
C LYS A 139 -1.61 19.89 5.72
N GLU A 140 -1.68 20.54 4.56
CA GLU A 140 -2.74 21.46 4.19
C GLU A 140 -4.09 20.76 4.17
N LYS A 141 -4.14 19.55 3.60
CA LYS A 141 -5.37 18.74 3.57
C LYS A 141 -5.87 18.40 4.97
N ILE A 142 -4.97 17.98 5.87
CA ILE A 142 -5.35 17.64 7.27
C ILE A 142 -5.93 18.88 7.97
N LEU A 143 -5.31 20.05 7.80
CA LEU A 143 -5.78 21.29 8.40
C LEU A 143 -7.10 21.75 7.80
N ASP A 144 -7.32 21.56 6.51
CA ASP A 144 -8.56 21.95 5.84
C ASP A 144 -9.74 21.03 6.21
N ASP A 145 -9.48 19.72 6.27
CA ASP A 145 -10.45 18.76 6.81
C ASP A 145 -10.75 19.12 8.29
N TYR A 146 -9.74 19.53 9.08
CA TYR A 146 -9.96 19.98 10.45
C TYR A 146 -10.78 21.27 10.54
N ARG A 147 -10.61 22.24 9.63
CA ARG A 147 -11.48 23.42 9.53
C ARG A 147 -12.94 23.03 9.35
N THR A 148 -13.20 21.99 8.56
CA THR A 148 -14.54 21.51 8.20
C THR A 148 -15.23 20.73 9.32
N TRP A 149 -14.50 19.91 10.07
CA TRP A 149 -15.12 19.03 11.08
C TRP A 149 -14.85 19.43 12.52
N LEU A 150 -13.80 20.20 12.80
CA LEU A 150 -13.30 20.60 14.13
C LEU A 150 -13.02 19.45 15.11
N LYS A 151 -13.10 18.20 14.65
CA LYS A 151 -12.86 16.97 15.42
C LYS A 151 -11.80 16.14 14.72
N LEU A 152 -10.76 15.74 15.44
CA LEU A 152 -9.67 14.95 14.88
C LEU A 152 -10.13 13.54 14.46
N ASP A 153 -11.11 12.97 15.15
CA ASP A 153 -11.65 11.65 14.81
C ASP A 153 -12.33 11.68 13.43
N ALA A 154 -13.13 12.71 13.15
CA ALA A 154 -13.75 12.92 11.85
C ALA A 154 -12.72 13.18 10.73
N VAL A 155 -11.61 13.87 11.05
CA VAL A 155 -10.50 14.05 10.10
C VAL A 155 -9.81 12.72 9.78
N ALA A 156 -9.63 11.85 10.78
CA ALA A 156 -9.05 10.52 10.58
C ALA A 156 -9.94 9.66 9.68
N GLU A 157 -11.26 9.67 9.92
CA GLU A 157 -12.23 8.96 9.09
C GLU A 157 -12.26 9.49 7.66
N ALA A 158 -12.32 10.81 7.48
CA ALA A 158 -12.31 11.46 6.16
C ALA A 158 -11.06 11.11 5.34
N ASN A 159 -9.93 10.90 6.01
CA ASN A 159 -8.66 10.53 5.37
C ASN A 159 -8.39 9.01 5.35
N ARG A 160 -9.33 8.18 5.82
CA ARG A 160 -9.18 6.72 5.96
C ARG A 160 -7.92 6.33 6.75
N LEU A 161 -7.61 7.10 7.79
CA LEU A 161 -6.46 6.91 8.67
C LEU A 161 -6.93 6.36 10.02
N SER A 162 -6.08 5.55 10.66
CA SER A 162 -6.24 5.29 12.09
C SER A 162 -5.85 6.54 12.90
N MET A 163 -6.41 6.69 14.09
CA MET A 163 -6.02 7.78 15.00
C MET A 163 -4.52 7.76 15.34
N THR A 164 -3.91 6.59 15.40
CA THR A 164 -2.47 6.43 15.60
C THR A 164 -1.66 6.94 14.40
N ALA A 165 -2.12 6.70 13.17
CA ALA A 165 -1.51 7.23 11.95
C ALA A 165 -1.65 8.75 11.89
N LEU A 166 -2.84 9.30 12.20
CA LEU A 166 -3.06 10.75 12.24
C LEU A 166 -2.14 11.43 13.27
N ARG A 167 -2.01 10.89 14.48
CA ARG A 167 -1.08 11.44 15.49
C ARG A 167 0.38 11.41 15.04
N ARG A 168 0.79 10.38 14.29
CA ARG A 168 2.14 10.33 13.70
C ARG A 168 2.31 11.41 12.63
N LEU A 169 1.31 11.63 11.78
CA LEU A 169 1.32 12.70 10.78
C LEU A 169 1.34 14.09 11.40
N GLN A 170 0.58 14.32 12.48
CA GLN A 170 0.62 15.59 13.21
C GLN A 170 2.03 15.89 13.73
N ARG A 171 2.73 14.87 14.28
CA ARG A 171 4.12 15.03 14.71
C ARG A 171 5.07 15.28 13.54
N LEU A 172 4.91 14.54 12.45
CA LEU A 172 5.73 14.67 11.24
C LEU A 172 5.61 16.08 10.65
N TYR A 173 4.38 16.58 10.51
CA TYR A 173 4.08 17.90 9.94
C TYR A 173 4.14 19.04 10.96
N ARG A 174 4.53 18.74 12.21
CA ARG A 174 4.59 19.69 13.33
C ARG A 174 3.29 20.48 13.51
N ILE A 175 2.15 19.83 13.33
CA ILE A 175 0.83 20.43 13.63
C ILE A 175 0.71 20.52 15.14
N THR A 176 0.70 21.75 15.64
CA THR A 176 0.69 22.02 17.09
C THR A 176 -0.75 22.15 17.62
N PRO A 177 -0.97 21.91 18.92
CA PRO A 177 -2.25 22.21 19.57
C PRO A 177 -2.69 23.67 19.38
N GLU A 178 -1.72 24.60 19.32
CA GLU A 178 -1.95 26.02 19.11
C GLU A 178 -2.49 26.31 17.70
N GLU A 179 -1.94 25.65 16.68
CA GLU A 179 -2.39 25.77 15.28
C GLU A 179 -3.83 25.25 15.12
N LEU A 180 -4.15 24.12 15.77
CA LEU A 180 -5.53 23.60 15.81
C LEU A 180 -6.46 24.54 16.60
N ALA A 181 -5.99 25.12 17.70
CA ALA A 181 -6.75 26.07 18.48
C ALA A 181 -7.03 27.36 17.68
N ALA A 182 -6.06 27.85 16.91
CA ALA A 182 -6.23 29.00 16.01
C ALA A 182 -7.32 28.72 14.97
N VAL A 183 -7.24 27.57 14.28
CA VAL A 183 -8.27 27.16 13.30
C VAL A 183 -9.67 27.10 13.93
N ARG A 184 -9.78 26.54 15.13
CA ARG A 184 -11.05 26.45 15.86
C ARG A 184 -11.57 27.84 16.27
N ASN A 185 -10.68 28.73 16.69
CA ASN A 185 -11.04 30.09 17.09
C ASN A 185 -11.50 30.92 15.89
N ASP A 186 -10.85 30.79 14.74
CA ASP A 186 -11.23 31.45 13.49
C ASP A 186 -12.63 31.04 13.03
N ARG A 187 -12.92 29.74 13.04
CA ARG A 187 -14.26 29.26 12.69
C ARG A 187 -15.32 29.79 13.66
N ARG A 188 -15.05 29.75 14.97
CA ARG A 188 -15.95 30.30 15.99
C ARG A 188 -16.13 31.81 15.89
N ARG A 189 -15.14 32.54 15.36
CA ARG A 189 -15.26 33.98 15.07
C ARG A 189 -16.19 34.20 13.88
N ARG A 190 -16.00 33.48 12.77
CA ARG A 190 -16.91 33.55 11.61
C ARG A 190 -18.36 33.24 11.97
N GLU A 191 -18.60 32.12 12.67
CA GLU A 191 -19.95 31.77 13.14
C GLU A 191 -20.59 32.86 14.03
N CYS A 192 -19.77 33.60 14.78
CA CYS A 192 -20.25 34.72 15.59
C CYS A 192 -20.59 35.95 14.72
N ILE A 193 -19.79 36.22 13.67
CA ILE A 193 -20.06 37.27 12.69
C ILE A 193 -21.34 36.93 11.91
N ASP A 194 -21.48 35.71 11.41
CA ASP A 194 -22.65 35.27 10.64
C ASP A 194 -23.94 35.44 11.45
N ARG A 195 -23.94 35.02 12.72
CA ARG A 195 -25.06 35.23 13.64
C ARG A 195 -25.38 36.70 13.87
N TYR A 196 -24.35 37.55 13.95
CA TYR A 196 -24.55 38.98 14.09
C TYR A 196 -25.17 39.59 12.85
N LEU A 197 -24.71 39.20 11.66
CA LEU A 197 -25.24 39.69 10.39
C LEU A 197 -26.69 39.29 10.17
N VAL A 198 -27.04 38.03 10.42
CA VAL A 198 -28.45 37.56 10.35
C VAL A 198 -29.35 38.37 11.30
N LEU A 199 -28.86 38.67 12.50
CA LEU A 199 -29.62 39.48 13.46
C LEU A 199 -29.73 40.94 13.03
N ALA A 200 -28.68 41.51 12.42
CA ALA A 200 -28.70 42.86 11.87
C ALA A 200 -29.66 42.97 10.67
N GLU A 201 -29.67 41.99 9.77
CA GLU A 201 -30.61 41.91 8.65
C GLU A 201 -32.06 41.81 9.14
N GLY A 202 -32.32 41.01 10.18
CA GLY A 202 -33.66 40.88 10.75
C GLY A 202 -34.20 42.16 11.40
N ILE A 203 -33.33 43.04 11.90
CA ILE A 203 -33.71 44.32 12.51
C ILE A 203 -33.70 45.47 11.48
N GLY A 204 -32.95 45.33 10.38
CA GLY A 204 -32.79 46.33 9.34
C GLY A 204 -31.63 47.31 9.55
N HIS A 205 -30.90 47.19 10.67
CA HIS A 205 -29.70 47.97 10.97
C HIS A 205 -28.73 47.22 11.89
N HIS A 206 -27.49 47.70 11.99
CA HIS A 206 -26.49 47.14 12.89
C HIS A 206 -26.84 47.43 14.36
N PRO A 207 -27.18 46.41 15.16
CA PRO A 207 -27.70 46.64 16.51
C PRO A 207 -26.65 47.26 17.42
N THR A 208 -27.11 48.16 18.27
CA THR A 208 -26.39 48.74 19.40
C THR A 208 -26.21 47.71 20.52
N THR A 209 -25.31 48.01 21.47
CA THR A 209 -25.13 47.15 22.66
C THR A 209 -26.41 47.01 23.47
N THR A 210 -27.26 48.04 23.51
CA THR A 210 -28.51 48.07 24.26
C THR A 210 -29.59 47.22 23.59
N GLU A 211 -29.68 47.27 22.26
CA GLU A 211 -30.60 46.42 21.48
C GLU A 211 -30.23 44.94 21.61
N LEU A 212 -28.93 44.61 21.55
CA LEU A 212 -28.47 43.24 21.80
C LEU A 212 -28.83 42.74 23.20
N GLN A 213 -28.82 43.58 24.23
CA GLN A 213 -29.18 43.18 25.59
C GLN A 213 -30.67 42.87 25.76
N ARG A 214 -31.53 43.57 25.02
CA ARG A 214 -32.99 43.36 25.07
C ARG A 214 -33.41 42.05 24.42
N LEU A 215 -32.66 41.58 23.42
CA LEU A 215 -32.93 40.33 22.71
C LEU A 215 -32.30 39.12 23.44
N LYS A 216 -33.06 38.03 23.60
CA LYS A 216 -32.55 36.79 24.24
C LYS A 216 -31.32 36.23 23.50
N GLU A 217 -31.38 36.21 22.17
CA GLU A 217 -30.28 35.76 21.31
C GLU A 217 -29.12 36.76 21.29
N GLY A 218 -29.43 38.05 21.37
CA GLY A 218 -28.46 39.14 21.42
C GLY A 218 -27.58 39.11 22.68
N ARG A 219 -28.10 38.70 23.84
CA ARG A 219 -27.30 38.57 25.08
C ARG A 219 -26.17 37.53 24.96
N SER A 220 -26.49 36.37 24.38
CA SER A 220 -25.49 35.32 24.12
C SER A 220 -24.45 35.81 23.11
N LEU A 221 -24.91 36.46 22.04
CA LEU A 221 -24.04 37.03 21.01
C LEU A 221 -23.13 38.13 21.57
N GLN A 222 -23.63 39.01 22.43
CA GLN A 222 -22.84 40.07 23.06
C GLN A 222 -21.72 39.49 23.94
N TRP A 223 -22.03 38.48 24.75
CA TRP A 223 -21.00 37.77 25.54
C TRP A 223 -19.96 37.12 24.63
N GLN A 224 -20.43 36.48 23.55
CA GLN A 224 -19.58 35.83 22.55
C GLN A 224 -18.64 36.81 21.84
N ILE A 225 -19.11 38.02 21.55
CA ILE A 225 -18.33 39.10 20.96
C ILE A 225 -17.27 39.58 21.95
N ARG A 226 -17.66 39.92 23.19
CA ARG A 226 -16.71 40.36 24.24
C ARG A 226 -15.62 39.33 24.50
N LYS A 227 -15.98 38.03 24.54
CA LYS A 227 -15.01 36.95 24.76
C LYS A 227 -13.96 36.84 23.64
N ARG A 228 -14.32 37.15 22.40
CA ARG A 228 -13.45 36.93 21.22
C ARG A 228 -12.76 38.19 20.71
N TRP A 229 -13.31 39.38 20.98
CA TRP A 229 -12.79 40.68 20.54
C TRP A 229 -12.47 41.63 21.71
N GLY A 230 -12.74 41.26 22.96
CA GLY A 230 -12.53 42.09 24.15
C GLY A 230 -13.62 43.13 24.37
N SER A 231 -14.00 43.85 23.31
CA SER A 231 -15.09 44.84 23.34
C SER A 231 -15.97 44.75 22.09
N PHE A 232 -17.17 45.33 22.18
CA PHE A 232 -18.07 45.44 21.04
C PHE A 232 -17.54 46.43 19.99
N ASP A 233 -16.85 47.49 20.42
CA ASP A 233 -16.24 48.46 19.50
C ASP A 233 -15.08 47.85 18.70
N ALA A 234 -14.27 46.98 19.33
CA ALA A 234 -13.23 46.24 18.61
C ALA A 234 -13.82 45.35 17.50
N PHE A 235 -14.95 44.70 17.78
CA PHE A 235 -15.69 43.92 16.79
C PHE A 235 -16.26 44.77 15.65
N ARG A 236 -16.90 45.92 15.97
CA ARG A 236 -17.40 46.85 14.94
C ARG A 236 -16.29 47.38 14.06
N ARG A 237 -15.13 47.74 14.64
CA ARG A 237 -13.94 48.18 13.87
C ARG A 237 -13.43 47.10 12.92
N GLU A 238 -13.37 45.84 13.35
CA GLU A 238 -12.95 44.72 12.49
C GLU A 238 -13.90 44.55 11.30
N LEU A 239 -15.21 44.75 11.50
CA LEU A 239 -16.23 44.70 10.45
C LEU A 239 -16.45 46.02 9.71
N LYS A 240 -15.67 47.07 10.02
CA LYS A 240 -15.83 48.43 9.45
C LYS A 240 -17.25 49.01 9.61
N ILE A 241 -17.93 48.65 10.70
CA ILE A 241 -19.26 49.15 11.04
C ILE A 241 -19.10 50.48 11.78
N PRO A 242 -19.73 51.59 11.34
CA PRO A 242 -19.64 52.87 12.02
C PRO A 242 -20.20 52.77 13.44
N SER A 243 -19.64 53.53 14.39
CA SER A 243 -20.23 53.63 15.72
C SER A 243 -21.63 54.26 15.64
N PRO A 244 -22.60 53.75 16.42
CA PRO A 244 -23.94 54.34 16.49
C PRO A 244 -23.92 55.73 17.11
#